data_AF-H3CEW0-F1
#
_entry.id   AF-H3CEW0-F1
#
_cell.length_a   1.000
_cell.length_b   1.000
_cell.length_c   1.000
_cell.angle_alpha   90.00
_cell.angle_beta   90.00
_cell.angle_gamma   90.00
#
_symmetry.space_group_name_H-M   'P 1'
#
loop_
_entity.id
_entity.type
_entity.pdbx_description
1 polymer ?
#
loop_
_entity_poly.entity_id
_entity_poly.type
_entity_poly.pdbx_seq_one_letter_code
_entity_poly.pdbx_strand_id
1 'polypeptide(L)'
;AMFTEVPHDMTAHRGQDVEMACSFRGAGTPSYSLEIQWWYIRNHVDWMDKQPWTTNEVAPEEEMPKDATKISVVKVVGSNISHKLRLSRVKPSDEGTYECRVIDFSDGEGPRHHRVRAYLQV
;
A
#
# COMPACT_ATOMS: atom_id res chain seq x y z
N ALA A 1 -15.92 -0.67 -2.21
CA ALA A 1 -14.82 -0.98 -1.28
C ALA A 1 -13.99 0.29 -1.15
N MET A 2 -13.38 0.57 0.00
CA MET A 2 -12.66 1.82 0.21
C MET A 2 -11.58 1.68 1.29
N PHE A 3 -10.52 2.48 1.17
CA PHE A 3 -9.60 2.70 2.28
C PHE A 3 -10.29 3.52 3.37
N THR A 4 -10.15 3.06 4.62
CA THR A 4 -10.65 3.77 5.81
C THR A 4 -9.54 4.48 6.57
N GLU A 5 -8.30 4.10 6.30
CA GLU A 5 -7.08 4.74 6.80
C GLU A 5 -6.01 4.60 5.72
N VAL A 6 -5.37 5.69 5.38
CA VAL A 6 -4.34 5.76 4.34
C VAL A 6 -3.04 6.25 4.96
N PRO A 7 -1.88 5.83 4.45
CA PRO A 7 -0.63 6.45 4.87
C PRO A 7 -0.53 7.87 4.33
N HIS A 8 0.26 8.69 5.00
CA HIS A 8 0.47 10.09 4.66
C HIS A 8 1.95 10.36 4.48
N ASP A 9 2.27 11.32 3.61
CA ASP A 9 3.64 11.79 3.43
C ASP A 9 4.21 12.30 4.76
N MET A 10 5.48 12.02 5.00
CA MET A 10 6.12 12.35 6.27
C MET A 10 7.60 12.62 6.11
N THR A 11 8.12 13.44 7.02
CA THR A 11 9.55 13.71 7.17
C THR A 11 10.00 13.15 8.51
N ALA A 12 11.06 12.36 8.50
CA ALA A 12 11.71 11.83 9.68
C ALA A 12 13.18 12.23 9.66
N HIS A 13 13.83 12.22 10.81
CA HIS A 13 15.27 12.37 10.91
C HIS A 13 15.92 10.99 11.05
N ARG A 14 17.16 10.86 10.56
CA ARG A 14 17.99 9.67 10.76
C ARG A 14 17.91 9.16 12.21
N GLY A 15 17.61 7.86 12.35
CA GLY A 15 17.54 7.17 13.63
C GLY A 15 16.19 7.24 14.33
N GLN A 16 15.21 8.00 13.81
CA GLN A 16 13.83 7.95 14.30
C GLN A 16 13.12 6.66 13.89
N ASP A 17 12.06 6.33 14.63
CA ASP A 17 11.13 5.27 14.27
C ASP A 17 9.92 5.88 13.57
N VAL A 18 9.47 5.25 12.50
CA VAL A 18 8.38 5.69 11.64
C VAL A 18 7.29 4.62 11.59
N GLU A 19 6.03 5.05 11.59
CA GLU A 19 4.87 4.17 11.49
C GLU A 19 3.91 4.68 10.42
N MET A 20 3.48 3.78 9.52
CA MET A 20 2.47 4.06 8.50
C MET A 20 1.34 3.05 8.62
N ALA A 21 0.11 3.53 8.67
CA ALA A 21 -1.07 2.69 8.81
C ALA A 21 -1.86 2.65 7.50
N CYS A 22 -2.47 1.51 7.21
CA CYS A 22 -3.35 1.32 6.08
C CYS A 22 -4.48 0.37 6.49
N SER A 23 -5.71 0.82 6.31
CA SER A 23 -6.90 0.05 6.65
C SER A 23 -7.90 0.12 5.49
N PHE A 24 -8.56 -1.00 5.20
CA PHE A 24 -9.44 -1.16 4.05
C PHE A 24 -10.71 -1.92 4.41
N ARG A 25 -11.81 -1.50 3.81
CA ARG A 25 -13.14 -2.11 3.92
C ARG A 25 -13.61 -2.57 2.54
N GLY A 26 -13.83 -3.89 2.41
CA GLY A 26 -14.38 -4.54 1.23
C GLY A 26 -15.81 -4.10 0.89
N ALA A 27 -16.27 -4.38 -0.34
CA ALA A 27 -17.61 -3.99 -0.81
C ALA A 27 -18.67 -5.08 -0.57
N GLY A 28 -19.41 -5.05 0.55
CA GLY A 28 -20.66 -5.84 0.77
C GLY A 28 -20.62 -6.87 1.92
N THR A 29 -21.40 -7.96 1.83
CA THR A 29 -21.63 -9.01 2.86
C THR A 29 -21.04 -10.39 2.49
N PRO A 30 -20.73 -11.26 3.47
CA PRO A 30 -19.54 -11.35 4.32
C PRO A 30 -18.50 -12.40 3.83
N SER A 31 -18.53 -12.84 2.57
CA SER A 31 -17.63 -13.87 2.02
C SER A 31 -16.29 -13.33 1.48
N TYR A 32 -15.82 -12.18 1.96
CA TYR A 32 -14.59 -11.54 1.47
C TYR A 32 -13.34 -12.30 1.92
N SER A 33 -12.39 -12.43 0.99
CA SER A 33 -11.01 -12.75 1.27
C SER A 33 -10.18 -11.55 0.84
N LEU A 34 -9.49 -10.93 1.80
CA LEU A 34 -8.69 -9.74 1.56
C LEU A 34 -7.22 -10.05 1.81
N GLU A 35 -6.34 -9.50 0.98
CA GLU A 35 -4.89 -9.49 1.18
C GLU A 35 -4.38 -8.06 1.16
N ILE A 36 -3.70 -7.61 2.23
CA ILE A 36 -3.05 -6.30 2.31
C ILE A 36 -1.53 -6.47 2.30
N GLN A 37 -0.84 -5.64 1.55
CA GLN A 37 0.60 -5.72 1.33
C GLN A 37 1.24 -4.34 1.48
N TRP A 38 2.45 -4.31 2.04
CA TRP A 38 3.31 -3.12 2.00
C TRP A 38 4.44 -3.32 1.00
N TRP A 39 4.72 -2.28 0.24
CA TRP A 39 5.79 -2.23 -0.76
C TRP A 39 6.63 -0.98 -0.59
N TYR A 40 7.93 -1.09 -0.84
CA TYR A 40 8.86 0.03 -0.95
C TYR A 40 9.29 0.22 -2.41
N ILE A 41 9.23 1.44 -2.91
CA ILE A 41 9.57 1.83 -4.28
C ILE A 41 10.70 2.87 -4.20
N ARG A 42 11.90 2.44 -4.59
CA ARG A 42 13.15 3.22 -4.42
C ARG A 42 13.24 4.45 -5.34
N ASN A 43 12.62 4.42 -6.53
CA ASN A 43 12.67 5.50 -7.51
C ASN A 43 11.30 6.17 -7.68
N HIS A 44 11.12 7.33 -7.05
CA HIS A 44 9.90 8.13 -7.15
C HIS A 44 9.72 8.78 -8.53
N VAL A 45 10.84 9.22 -9.16
CA VAL A 45 10.83 10.12 -10.33
C VAL A 45 10.28 9.46 -11.59
N ASP A 46 10.69 8.22 -11.92
CA ASP A 46 10.19 7.53 -13.11
C ASP A 46 8.73 7.06 -13.00
N TRP A 47 8.18 7.00 -11.78
CA TRP A 47 6.82 6.51 -11.54
C TRP A 47 5.78 7.63 -11.56
N MET A 48 6.11 8.83 -11.06
CA MET A 48 5.18 9.96 -11.03
C MET A 48 4.60 10.32 -12.41
N ASP A 49 5.36 10.08 -13.48
CA ASP A 49 4.96 10.38 -14.85
C ASP A 49 3.86 9.47 -15.40
N LYS A 50 3.51 8.37 -14.71
CA LYS A 50 2.59 7.38 -15.28
C LYS A 50 1.17 7.39 -14.75
N GLN A 51 0.86 7.92 -13.57
CA GLN A 51 -0.53 7.88 -13.09
C GLN A 51 -0.95 8.97 -12.09
N PRO A 52 -2.22 9.44 -12.19
CA PRO A 52 -2.81 10.36 -11.24
C PRO A 52 -3.03 9.73 -9.87
N TRP A 53 -2.81 10.57 -8.87
CA TRP A 53 -2.89 10.31 -7.45
C TRP A 53 -4.37 10.16 -7.07
N THR A 54 -4.69 9.15 -6.27
CA THR A 54 -6.05 8.80 -5.82
C THR A 54 -7.02 8.39 -6.94
N THR A 55 -6.97 7.13 -7.32
CA THR A 55 -7.99 6.57 -8.19
C THR A 55 -8.42 5.20 -7.66
N ASN A 56 -9.73 5.06 -7.39
CA ASN A 56 -10.42 3.81 -7.07
C ASN A 56 -10.54 2.88 -8.29
N GLU A 57 -9.65 2.99 -9.27
CA GLU A 57 -9.72 2.14 -10.47
C GLU A 57 -9.04 0.81 -10.20
N VAL A 58 -9.74 -0.23 -10.61
CA VAL A 58 -9.23 -1.59 -10.77
C VAL A 58 -8.19 -1.51 -11.89
N ALA A 59 -6.93 -1.30 -11.52
CA ALA A 59 -5.84 -1.39 -12.46
C ALA A 59 -5.71 -2.87 -12.90
N PRO A 60 -5.54 -3.15 -14.21
CA PRO A 60 -5.00 -4.44 -14.67
C PRO A 60 -3.69 -4.73 -13.92
N GLU A 61 -3.25 -5.98 -13.83
CA GLU A 61 -1.93 -6.36 -13.26
C GLU A 61 -0.81 -5.48 -13.86
N GLU A 62 -0.55 -4.33 -13.24
CA GLU A 62 0.50 -3.43 -13.67
C GLU A 62 1.80 -4.11 -13.33
N GLU A 63 2.63 -4.31 -14.36
CA GLU A 63 4.01 -4.72 -14.21
C GLU A 63 4.64 -3.94 -13.07
N MET A 64 5.00 -4.68 -12.03
CA MET A 64 5.60 -4.10 -10.85
C MET A 64 6.82 -3.28 -11.24
N PRO A 65 7.04 -2.09 -10.63
CA PRO A 65 8.28 -1.38 -10.84
C PRO A 65 9.44 -2.34 -10.59
N LYS A 66 10.44 -2.36 -11.48
CA LYS A 66 11.63 -3.21 -11.34
C LYS A 66 12.36 -2.99 -10.01
N ASP A 67 12.13 -1.83 -9.38
CA ASP A 67 12.71 -1.42 -8.10
C ASP A 67 11.72 -1.49 -6.91
N ALA A 68 10.61 -2.23 -7.03
CA ALA A 68 9.65 -2.43 -5.95
C ALA A 68 10.00 -3.66 -5.09
N THR A 69 10.06 -3.47 -3.78
CA THR A 69 10.33 -4.53 -2.80
C THR A 69 9.11 -4.78 -1.93
N LYS A 70 8.61 -6.03 -1.88
CA LYS A 70 7.54 -6.42 -0.97
C LYS A 70 8.09 -6.47 0.45
N ILE A 71 7.53 -5.65 1.34
CA ILE A 71 7.95 -5.60 2.74
C ILE A 71 7.18 -6.64 3.55
N SER A 72 5.86 -6.67 3.41
CA SER A 72 5.01 -7.50 4.26
C SER A 72 3.65 -7.78 3.63
N VAL A 73 2.99 -8.85 4.09
CA VAL A 73 1.67 -9.31 3.60
C VAL A 73 0.84 -9.89 4.73
N VAL A 74 -0.45 -9.58 4.73
CA VAL A 74 -1.45 -10.17 5.62
C VAL A 74 -2.65 -10.58 4.78
N LYS A 75 -3.20 -11.77 5.03
CA LYS A 75 -4.44 -12.25 4.42
C LYS A 75 -5.47 -12.55 5.50
N VAL A 76 -6.73 -12.21 5.26
CA VAL A 76 -7.83 -12.50 6.18
C VAL A 76 -9.05 -13.00 5.40
N VAL A 77 -9.83 -13.86 6.05
CA VAL A 77 -11.22 -14.10 5.66
C VAL A 77 -12.05 -13.09 6.45
N GLY A 78 -12.61 -12.09 5.78
CA GLY A 78 -13.34 -11.00 6.42
C GLY A 78 -13.42 -9.75 5.55
N SER A 79 -14.37 -8.88 5.87
CA SER A 79 -14.69 -7.68 5.10
C SER A 79 -13.83 -6.45 5.46
N ASN A 80 -12.97 -6.56 6.47
CA ASN A 80 -12.10 -5.47 6.93
C ASN A 80 -10.69 -6.01 7.14
N ILE A 81 -9.69 -5.21 6.77
CA ILE A 81 -8.29 -5.55 6.99
C ILE A 81 -7.51 -4.28 7.32
N SER A 82 -6.55 -4.38 8.23
CA SER A 82 -5.68 -3.28 8.64
C SER A 82 -4.26 -3.78 8.79
N HIS A 83 -3.29 -3.00 8.32
CA HIS A 83 -1.88 -3.35 8.43
C HIS A 83 -1.01 -2.11 8.58
N LYS A 84 -0.03 -2.21 9.45
CA LYS A 84 0.78 -1.10 9.92
C LYS A 84 2.25 -1.42 9.69
N LEU A 85 2.88 -0.62 8.84
CA LEU A 85 4.31 -0.67 8.59
C LEU A 85 5.05 0.08 9.70
N ARG A 86 6.10 -0.55 10.24
CA ARG A 86 7.00 0.05 11.22
C ARG A 86 8.42 -0.01 10.70
N LEU A 87 9.04 1.15 10.55
CA LEU A 87 10.45 1.28 10.20
C LEU A 87 11.18 1.76 11.44
N SER A 88 12.17 1.01 11.90
CA SER A 88 12.95 1.37 13.09
C SER A 88 14.30 1.97 12.69
N ARG A 89 14.71 3.05 13.35
CA ARG A 89 16.00 3.73 13.13
C ARG A 89 16.28 4.02 11.66
N VAL A 90 15.40 4.83 11.06
CA VAL A 90 15.44 5.15 9.62
C VAL A 90 16.78 5.73 9.19
N LYS A 91 17.17 5.44 7.95
CA LYS A 91 18.40 5.89 7.28
C LYS A 91 18.06 6.64 5.99
N PRO A 92 18.99 7.43 5.43
CA PRO A 92 18.76 8.08 4.13
C PRO A 92 18.38 7.10 3.00
N SER A 93 18.77 5.83 3.10
CA SER A 93 18.39 4.79 2.13
C SER A 93 16.93 4.32 2.25
N ASP A 94 16.24 4.69 3.33
CA ASP A 94 14.82 4.38 3.56
C ASP A 94 13.90 5.46 2.98
N GLU A 95 14.47 6.58 2.53
CA GLU A 95 13.74 7.59 1.77
C GLU A 95 13.14 6.98 0.50
N GLY A 96 11.87 7.31 0.21
CA GLY A 96 11.18 6.80 -0.96
C GLY A 96 9.69 6.64 -0.77
N THR A 97 9.05 5.99 -1.74
CA THR A 97 7.59 5.80 -1.75
C THR A 97 7.24 4.45 -1.14
N TYR A 98 6.33 4.48 -0.16
CA TYR A 98 5.73 3.31 0.44
C TYR A 98 4.30 3.16 -0.07
N GLU A 99 3.98 1.96 -0.54
CA GLU A 99 2.67 1.65 -1.12
C GLU A 99 1.97 0.56 -0.32
N CYS A 100 0.74 0.86 0.10
CA CYS A 100 -0.18 -0.13 0.60
C CYS A 100 -1.05 -0.64 -0.56
N ARG A 101 -0.98 -1.94 -0.85
CA ARG A 101 -1.86 -2.60 -1.82
C ARG A 101 -2.86 -3.49 -1.10
N VAL A 102 -4.10 -3.50 -1.56
CA VAL A 102 -5.12 -4.45 -1.13
C VAL A 102 -5.64 -5.21 -2.34
N ILE A 103 -5.70 -6.53 -2.23
CA ILE A 103 -6.31 -7.42 -3.20
C ILE A 103 -7.59 -7.96 -2.58
N ASP A 104 -8.72 -7.70 -3.25
CA ASP A 104 -10.03 -8.19 -2.87
C ASP A 104 -10.41 -9.37 -3.77
N PHE A 105 -10.47 -10.57 -3.17
CA PHE A 105 -10.81 -11.82 -3.83
C PHE A 105 -12.32 -12.14 -3.73
N SER A 106 -13.16 -11.19 -3.35
CA SER A 106 -14.58 -11.46 -3.12
C SER A 106 -15.43 -11.61 -4.36
N ASP A 107 -14.94 -11.15 -5.52
CA ASP A 107 -15.73 -11.19 -6.75
C ASP A 107 -15.40 -12.44 -7.59
N GLY A 108 -16.44 -13.01 -8.22
CA GLY A 108 -16.32 -14.08 -9.21
C GLY A 108 -15.69 -13.60 -10.53
N GLU A 109 -15.59 -12.29 -10.74
CA GLU A 109 -14.90 -11.68 -11.89
C GLU A 109 -13.37 -11.57 -11.70
N GLY A 110 -12.83 -12.06 -10.58
CA GLY A 110 -11.39 -12.09 -10.30
C GLY A 110 -10.93 -11.08 -9.24
N PRO A 111 -9.62 -11.08 -8.90
CA PRO A 111 -9.08 -10.24 -7.83
C PRO A 111 -9.11 -8.75 -8.22
N ARG A 112 -9.74 -7.92 -7.38
CA ARG A 112 -9.71 -6.46 -7.52
C ARG A 112 -8.55 -5.86 -6.75
N HIS A 113 -7.79 -4.99 -7.39
CA HIS A 113 -6.62 -4.37 -6.82
C HIS A 113 -6.91 -2.92 -6.42
N HIS A 114 -6.51 -2.56 -5.20
CA HIS A 114 -6.63 -1.21 -4.64
C HIS A 114 -5.26 -0.79 -4.09
N ARG A 115 -4.91 0.49 -4.20
CA ARG A 115 -3.64 1.01 -3.67
C ARG A 115 -3.71 2.44 -3.18
N VAL A 116 -2.88 2.74 -2.18
CA VAL A 116 -2.58 4.09 -1.67
C VAL A 116 -1.11 4.19 -1.32
N ARG A 117 -0.57 5.40 -1.30
CA ARG A 117 0.87 5.65 -1.19
C ARG A 117 1.17 6.81 -0.25
N ALA A 118 2.38 6.79 0.27
CA ALA A 118 3.00 7.90 0.99
C ALA A 118 4.49 7.95 0.69
N TYR A 119 5.04 9.16 0.69
CA TYR A 119 6.47 9.42 0.58
C TYR A 119 7.07 9.65 1.97
N LEU A 120 8.17 8.97 2.27
CA LEU A 120 9.01 9.22 3.44
C LEU A 120 10.25 9.98 3.00
N GLN A 121 10.43 11.18 3.54
CA GLN A 121 11.68 11.95 3.49
C GLN A 121 12.49 11.67 4.77
N VAL A 122 13.80 11.41 4.66
CA VAL A 122 14.68 11.08 5.81
C VAL A 122 15.88 12.02 5.95
#